data_AF-A0A7G9U930-F1
#
_entry.id   AF-A0A7G9U930-F1
#
_cell.length_a   1.000
_cell.length_b   1.000
_cell.length_c   1.000
_cell.angle_alpha   90.00
_cell.angle_beta   90.00
_cell.angle_gamma   90.00
#
_symmetry.space_group_name_H-M   'P 1'
#
loop_
_entity.id
_entity.type
_entity.pdbx_description
1 polymer ?
#
loop_
_entity_poly.entity_id
_entity_poly.type
_entity_poly.pdbx_seq_one_letter_code
_entity_poly.pdbx_strand_id
1 'polypeptide(L)'
;CKQNVSSLDEKNSVSVDLPGGMKVLVSKEKDKDGKYNLMATVEKLELKGTSDKNNGSGTLEGEKTDKSKVKLTIADDLSKTTFEIF
;
A
#
# COMPACT_ATOMS: atom_id res chain seq x y z
N CYS A 1 -12.44 16.40 -15.78
CA CYS A 1 -11.51 15.44 -15.13
C CYS A 1 -12.34 14.38 -14.42
N LYS A 2 -12.36 13.13 -14.92
CA LYS A 2 -13.01 12.02 -14.20
C LYS A 2 -12.13 11.71 -12.99
N GLN A 3 -12.55 12.15 -11.81
CA GLN A 3 -12.15 11.51 -10.56
C GLN A 3 -12.62 10.07 -10.66
N ASN A 4 -11.75 9.19 -11.18
CA ASN A 4 -11.92 7.77 -10.98
C ASN A 4 -11.45 7.52 -9.56
N VAL A 5 -12.40 7.65 -8.65
CA VAL A 5 -12.29 7.12 -7.30
C VAL A 5 -12.23 5.62 -7.49
N SER A 6 -11.01 5.06 -7.52
CA SER A 6 -10.78 3.63 -7.40
C SER A 6 -11.23 3.25 -5.99
N SER A 7 -12.54 3.09 -5.81
CA SER A 7 -13.09 2.45 -4.63
C SER A 7 -12.47 1.07 -4.57
N LEU A 8 -11.55 0.90 -3.65
CA LEU A 8 -11.01 -0.40 -3.28
C LEU A 8 -12.18 -1.15 -2.61
N ASP A 9 -13.06 -1.73 -3.42
CA ASP A 9 -14.14 -2.55 -2.91
C ASP A 9 -13.49 -3.73 -2.18
N GLU A 10 -13.97 -4.06 -0.99
CA GLU A 10 -13.44 -5.14 -0.16
C GLU A 10 -13.46 -6.49 -0.90
N LYS A 11 -14.23 -6.61 -1.99
CA LYS A 11 -14.24 -7.78 -2.89
C LYS A 11 -13.20 -7.77 -4.01
N ASN A 12 -12.63 -6.61 -4.33
CA ASN A 12 -11.63 -6.45 -5.40
C ASN A 12 -10.22 -6.16 -4.88
N SER A 13 -9.99 -6.35 -3.58
CA SER A 13 -8.67 -6.24 -2.97
C SER A 13 -8.31 -7.49 -2.19
N VAL A 14 -7.02 -7.77 -2.13
CA VAL A 14 -6.41 -8.87 -1.39
C VAL A 14 -5.76 -8.25 -0.17
N SER A 15 -6.22 -8.62 1.02
CA SER A 15 -5.48 -8.31 2.24
C SER A 15 -4.31 -9.27 2.39
N VAL A 16 -3.13 -8.71 2.60
CA VAL A 16 -1.90 -9.43 2.89
C VAL A 16 -1.47 -9.03 4.29
N ASP A 17 -1.34 -10.03 5.15
CA ASP A 17 -0.80 -9.86 6.50
C ASP A 17 0.73 -9.87 6.43
N LEU A 18 1.34 -8.82 6.99
CA LEU A 18 2.78 -8.63 7.03
C LEU A 18 3.32 -8.89 8.44
N PRO A 19 4.60 -9.30 8.56
CA PRO A 19 5.25 -9.42 9.84
C PRO A 19 5.23 -8.07 10.57
N GLY A 20 4.81 -8.06 11.84
CA GLY A 20 4.58 -6.84 12.62
C GLY A 20 3.11 -6.45 12.78
N GLY A 21 2.17 -7.29 12.34
CA GLY A 21 0.72 -7.05 12.51
C GLY A 21 0.17 -5.97 11.57
N MET A 22 0.93 -5.61 10.54
CA MET A 22 0.53 -4.66 9.52
C MET A 22 -0.29 -5.39 8.45
N LYS A 23 -1.39 -4.79 8.02
CA LYS A 23 -2.20 -5.29 6.90
C LYS A 23 -2.03 -4.36 5.71
N VAL A 24 -1.67 -4.92 4.58
CA VAL A 24 -1.67 -4.21 3.30
C VAL A 24 -2.80 -4.74 2.43
N LEU A 25 -3.56 -3.85 1.83
CA LEU A 25 -4.61 -4.15 0.88
C LEU A 25 -4.05 -3.93 -0.52
N VAL A 26 -4.09 -4.96 -1.34
CA VAL A 26 -3.58 -4.99 -2.71
C VAL A 26 -4.77 -5.03 -3.65
N SER A 27 -4.87 -4.14 -4.63
CA SER A 27 -5.89 -4.27 -5.67
C SER A 27 -5.71 -5.58 -6.42
N LYS A 28 -6.80 -6.24 -6.77
CA LYS A 28 -6.79 -7.46 -7.61
C LYS A 28 -6.72 -7.11 -9.09
N GLU A 29 -7.19 -5.93 -9.44
CA GLU A 29 -7.05 -5.32 -10.75
C GLU A 29 -5.88 -4.34 -10.79
N LYS A 30 -5.30 -4.20 -11.98
CA LYS A 30 -4.27 -3.21 -12.26
C LYS A 30 -4.93 -1.86 -12.54
N ASP A 31 -4.32 -0.78 -12.05
CA ASP A 31 -4.68 0.59 -12.39
C ASP A 31 -4.35 0.88 -13.88
N LYS A 32 -4.62 2.10 -14.34
CA LYS A 32 -4.33 2.54 -15.72
C LYS A 32 -2.87 2.40 -16.10
N ASP A 33 -1.97 2.40 -15.12
CA ASP A 33 -0.53 2.18 -15.28
C ASP A 33 -0.14 0.69 -15.45
N GLY A 34 -1.09 -0.24 -15.37
CA GLY A 34 -0.78 -1.67 -15.39
C GLY A 34 -0.18 -2.20 -14.08
N LYS A 35 -0.28 -1.43 -12.99
CA LYS A 35 0.23 -1.74 -11.66
C LYS A 35 -0.90 -1.97 -10.66
N TYR A 36 -0.64 -2.79 -9.64
CA TYR A 36 -1.55 -3.01 -8.52
C TYR A 36 -1.43 -1.88 -7.50
N ASN A 37 -2.56 -1.32 -7.07
CA ASN A 37 -2.54 -0.33 -6.00
C ASN A 37 -2.37 -1.03 -4.65
N LEU A 38 -1.53 -0.47 -3.80
CA LEU A 38 -1.28 -0.92 -2.44
C LEU A 38 -1.77 0.15 -1.47
N MET A 39 -2.47 -0.28 -0.43
CA MET A 39 -2.93 0.59 0.64
C MET A 39 -2.66 -0.07 1.99
N ALA A 40 -1.95 0.61 2.87
CA ALA A 40 -1.71 0.13 4.23
C ALA A 40 -2.19 1.19 5.23
N THR A 41 -2.71 0.75 6.37
CA THR A 41 -3.11 1.66 7.44
C THR A 41 -2.17 1.45 8.63
N VAL A 42 -1.36 2.47 8.95
CA VAL A 42 -0.39 2.44 10.05
C VAL A 42 -0.75 3.55 11.03
N GLU A 43 -1.13 3.23 12.25
CA GLU A 43 -1.47 4.23 13.29
C GLU A 43 -2.53 5.27 12.84
N LYS A 44 -3.58 4.85 12.13
CA LYS A 44 -4.59 5.72 11.49
C LYS A 44 -4.05 6.61 10.35
N LEU A 45 -2.83 6.36 9.90
CA LEU A 45 -2.29 6.93 8.69
C LEU A 45 -2.53 5.99 7.51
N GLU A 46 -3.13 6.51 6.44
CA GLU A 46 -3.25 5.78 5.18
C GLU A 46 -1.99 5.99 4.34
N LEU A 47 -1.22 4.91 4.15
CA LEU A 47 -0.12 4.82 3.21
C LEU A 47 -0.65 4.27 1.89
N LYS A 48 -0.29 4.91 0.78
CA LYS A 48 -0.71 4.47 -0.55
C LYS A 48 0.52 4.28 -1.43
N GLY A 49 0.48 3.26 -2.26
CA GLY A 49 1.58 2.88 -3.15
C GLY A 49 1.05 2.20 -4.39
N THR A 50 1.94 1.96 -5.34
CA THR A 50 1.65 1.14 -6.52
C THR A 50 2.77 0.13 -6.70
N SER A 51 2.43 -1.05 -7.19
CA SER A 51 3.37 -2.14 -7.38
C SER A 51 3.09 -2.93 -8.64
N ASP A 52 4.15 -3.43 -9.25
CA ASP A 52 4.05 -4.30 -10.42
C ASP A 52 3.54 -5.71 -10.06
N LYS A 53 3.63 -6.09 -8.77
CA LYS A 53 3.24 -7.41 -8.24
C LYS A 53 1.99 -7.33 -7.35
N ASN A 54 1.18 -8.38 -7.39
CA ASN A 54 -0.02 -8.52 -6.57
C ASN A 54 0.25 -9.19 -5.20
N ASN A 55 1.52 -9.50 -4.88
CA ASN A 55 1.89 -10.18 -3.64
C ASN A 55 1.85 -9.24 -2.41
N GLY A 56 1.59 -7.95 -2.60
CA GLY A 56 1.68 -6.95 -1.54
C GLY A 56 3.08 -6.36 -1.35
N SER A 57 4.09 -6.90 -2.05
CA SER A 57 5.42 -6.30 -2.12
C SER A 57 5.38 -4.97 -2.85
N GLY A 58 6.17 -4.00 -2.41
CA GLY A 58 6.12 -2.66 -2.97
C GLY A 58 6.62 -1.57 -2.06
N THR A 59 6.39 -0.34 -2.49
CA THR A 59 6.71 0.85 -1.71
C THR A 59 5.44 1.64 -1.52
N LEU A 60 5.10 1.93 -0.27
CA LEU A 60 3.99 2.80 0.09
C LEU A 60 4.54 4.06 0.74
N GLU A 61 3.98 5.18 0.36
CA GLU A 61 4.37 6.48 0.89
C GLU A 61 3.15 7.13 1.54
N GLY A 62 3.41 7.95 2.55
CA GLY A 62 2.39 8.78 3.17
C GLY A 62 3.02 9.97 3.89
N GLU A 63 2.18 10.89 4.32
CA GLU A 63 2.59 12.07 5.04
C GLU A 63 1.78 12.15 6.33
N LYS A 64 2.47 12.16 7.48
CA LYS A 64 1.82 12.36 8.79
C LYS A 64 1.34 13.81 8.90
N THR A 65 0.40 14.05 9.81
CA THR A 65 -0.09 15.41 10.10
C THR A 65 1.03 16.34 10.58
N ASP A 66 2.14 15.78 11.05
CA ASP A 66 3.33 16.49 11.53
C ASP A 66 4.27 16.95 10.38
N LYS A 67 3.82 16.83 9.11
CA LYS A 67 4.64 16.99 7.89
C LYS A 67 5.79 15.99 7.75
N SER A 68 5.91 15.03 8.66
CA SER A 68 6.85 13.92 8.51
C SER A 68 6.42 13.05 7.34
N LYS A 69 7.35 12.77 6.44
CA LYS A 69 7.11 11.83 5.34
C LYS A 69 7.42 10.44 5.81
N VAL A 70 6.59 9.49 5.44
CA VAL A 70 6.78 8.10 5.81
C VAL A 70 6.81 7.25 4.57
N LYS A 71 7.71 6.26 4.59
CA LYS A 71 7.94 5.34 3.50
C LYS A 71 7.98 3.93 4.06
N LEU A 72 7.02 3.11 3.65
CA LEU A 72 6.95 1.69 3.96
C LEU A 72 7.41 0.91 2.73
N THR A 73 8.57 0.27 2.83
CA THR A 73 9.09 -0.63 1.80
C THR A 73 8.83 -2.07 2.22
N ILE A 74 8.02 -2.78 1.45
CA ILE A 74 7.70 -4.19 1.66
C ILE A 74 8.57 -5.00 0.72
N ALA A 75 9.42 -5.86 1.29
CA ALA A 75 10.28 -6.73 0.50
C ALA A 75 9.47 -7.67 -0.39
N ASP A 76 10.06 -8.07 -1.51
CA ASP A 76 9.40 -8.94 -2.49
C ASP A 76 8.96 -10.29 -1.92
N ASP A 77 9.79 -10.80 -1.02
CA ASP A 77 9.62 -12.07 -0.33
C ASP A 77 8.64 -11.99 0.86
N LEU A 78 8.07 -10.81 1.15
CA LEU A 78 7.22 -10.51 2.32
C LEU A 78 7.84 -10.84 3.69
N SER A 79 9.06 -11.37 3.71
CA SER A 79 9.82 -11.69 4.92
C SER A 79 10.23 -10.46 5.73
N LYS A 80 10.26 -9.28 5.09
CA LYS A 80 10.71 -8.03 5.72
C LYS A 80 9.89 -6.83 5.25
N THR A 81 9.59 -5.95 6.19
CA THR A 81 8.99 -4.65 5.95
C THR A 81 9.85 -3.58 6.61
N THR A 82 10.26 -2.59 5.84
CA THR A 82 11.07 -1.47 6.31
C THR A 82 10.18 -0.24 6.38
N PHE A 83 10.02 0.34 7.56
CA PHE A 83 9.29 1.58 7.75
C PHE A 83 10.27 2.71 8.08
N GLU A 84 10.37 3.69 7.20
CA GLU A 84 11.23 4.86 7.33
C GLU A 84 10.38 6.12 7.51
N ILE A 85 10.82 7.03 8.37
CA ILE A 85 10.19 8.32 8.63
C ILE A 85 11.26 9.39 8.39
N PHE A 86 10.90 10.44 7.65
CA PHE A 86 11.75 11.57 7.26
C PHE A 86 11.19 12.87 7.82
#